data_AF-A0A167LYQ2-F1
#
_entry.id   AF-A0A167LYQ2-F1
#
_cell.length_a   1.000
_cell.length_b   1.000
_cell.length_c   1.000
_cell.angle_alpha   90.00
_cell.angle_beta   90.00
_cell.angle_gamma   90.00
#
_symmetry.space_group_name_H-M   'P 1'
#
loop_
_entity.id
_entity.type
_entity.pdbx_description
1 polymer ?
#
loop_
_entity_poly.entity_id
_entity_poly.type
_entity_poly.pdbx_seq_one_letter_code
_entity_poly.pdbx_strand_id
1 'polypeptide(L)'
;MADTPNYQIRSLVWGDDEDGHNATFKVRRNGTVFSIEIRPSYFINSPDNVQKFLELIQPDENFHGNIDTTKLFDWVMSPFMQLLTDLAPPADDPNETEISHQDRLSPEWYLFHSYFINEKPEPRHIFTCNDRVPGGRAFANKMWLDELEQWTVLYEPADIILSPENLQESIHRRPRRVLIKDGAIVCFYKACHSIVGALGELSNYRAIADSGLYQQGLNTCRVHGVVIDSKYFLAGILLSYIDGTDLPHALGAIHEEPDYPSHQLRRVWMQQLDDGLAALHKAGIVWGDATAENVLIDKDNNAWIINFGGRYTEGWVDEELFGTVEGDLMGLFKIWKLLFPPEAHHENSMADIAEPSH
;
A
#
# COMPACT_ATOMS: atom_id res chain seq x y z
N MET A 1 -6.17 6.27 -37.87
CA MET A 1 -6.28 6.62 -36.45
C MET A 1 -5.08 5.98 -35.80
N ALA A 2 -4.11 6.77 -35.34
CA ALA A 2 -2.93 6.22 -34.68
C ALA A 2 -3.39 5.55 -33.39
N ASP A 3 -2.97 4.30 -33.17
CA ASP A 3 -3.23 3.55 -31.94
C ASP A 3 -2.76 4.39 -30.75
N THR A 4 -3.69 4.80 -29.90
CA THR A 4 -3.35 5.48 -28.64
C THR A 4 -2.55 4.47 -27.79
N PRO A 5 -1.31 4.78 -27.40
CA PRO A 5 -0.49 3.87 -26.62
C PRO A 5 -1.22 3.45 -25.33
N ASN A 6 -1.43 2.14 -25.14
CA ASN A 6 -2.05 1.62 -23.92
C ASN A 6 -1.09 1.77 -22.71
N TYR A 7 -1.41 2.60 -21.72
CA TYR A 7 -0.64 2.76 -20.48
C TYR A 7 -1.59 2.94 -19.28
N GLN A 8 -1.10 2.65 -18.08
CA GLN A 8 -1.86 2.82 -16.85
C GLN A 8 -1.27 3.89 -15.95
N ILE A 9 -2.14 4.78 -15.48
CA ILE A 9 -1.82 5.77 -14.44
C ILE A 9 -1.79 5.05 -13.10
N ARG A 10 -0.64 5.10 -12.41
CA ARG A 10 -0.43 4.41 -11.12
C ARG A 10 -0.68 5.33 -9.93
N SER A 11 -0.25 6.58 -10.03
CA SER A 11 -0.43 7.58 -8.97
C SER A 11 0.00 8.96 -9.46
N LEU A 12 -0.66 9.99 -8.94
CA LEU A 12 -0.19 11.37 -8.93
C LEU A 12 0.22 11.71 -7.50
N VAL A 13 1.43 12.22 -7.31
CA VAL A 13 1.94 12.65 -5.99
C VAL A 13 2.34 14.11 -6.08
N TRP A 14 1.75 14.93 -5.24
CA TRP A 14 2.18 16.31 -4.99
C TRP A 14 3.35 16.27 -4.00
N GLY A 15 4.38 17.07 -4.21
CA GLY A 15 5.51 17.14 -3.28
C GLY A 15 5.28 18.17 -2.17
N ASP A 16 6.04 18.02 -1.09
CA ASP A 16 5.94 18.83 0.13
C ASP A 16 6.83 20.09 0.10
N ASP A 17 7.03 20.74 -1.06
CA ASP A 17 7.74 22.02 -1.07
C ASP A 17 6.86 23.16 -0.52
N GLU A 18 7.48 24.21 0.05
CA GLU A 18 6.77 25.32 0.71
C GLU A 18 5.71 26.00 -0.18
N ASP A 19 5.79 25.81 -1.49
CA ASP A 19 4.89 26.36 -2.51
C ASP A 19 3.83 25.35 -3.01
N GLY A 20 3.95 24.05 -2.75
CA GLY A 20 2.97 23.02 -3.14
C GLY A 20 2.74 22.91 -4.65
N HIS A 21 3.76 23.23 -5.46
CA HIS A 21 3.63 23.41 -6.91
C HIS A 21 4.41 22.36 -7.71
N ASN A 22 4.73 21.22 -7.13
CA ASN A 22 5.40 20.13 -7.86
C ASN A 22 4.49 18.90 -7.93
N ALA A 23 4.54 18.20 -9.06
CA ALA A 23 3.77 17.00 -9.29
C ALA A 23 4.64 15.90 -9.89
N THR A 24 4.43 14.67 -9.44
CA THR A 24 5.04 13.48 -10.00
C THR A 24 3.98 12.53 -10.50
N PHE A 25 4.01 12.25 -11.81
CA PHE A 25 3.16 11.26 -12.45
C PHE A 25 3.89 9.93 -12.54
N LYS A 26 3.25 8.86 -12.07
CA LYS A 26 3.74 7.50 -12.29
C LYS A 26 2.87 6.78 -13.28
N VAL A 27 3.49 6.35 -14.37
CA VAL A 27 2.85 5.63 -15.47
C VAL A 27 3.50 4.27 -15.62
N ARG A 28 2.71 3.24 -15.89
CA ARG A 28 3.24 1.90 -16.22
C ARG A 28 2.80 1.50 -17.61
N ARG A 29 3.74 1.01 -18.41
CA ARG A 29 3.50 0.47 -19.76
C ARG A 29 4.37 -0.75 -19.97
N ASN A 30 3.76 -1.86 -20.41
CA ASN A 30 4.43 -3.12 -20.74
C ASN A 30 5.44 -3.59 -19.67
N GLY A 31 5.06 -3.53 -18.40
CA GLY A 31 5.94 -3.90 -17.29
C GLY A 31 6.82 -2.75 -16.77
N THR A 32 7.27 -1.84 -17.63
CA THR A 32 8.15 -0.70 -17.32
C THR A 32 7.41 0.45 -16.62
N VAL A 33 8.07 1.09 -15.64
CA VAL A 33 7.54 2.23 -14.87
C VAL A 33 8.22 3.54 -15.27
N PHE A 34 7.43 4.57 -15.49
CA PHE A 34 7.89 5.90 -15.85
C PHE A 34 7.49 6.88 -14.76
N SER A 35 8.46 7.59 -14.21
CA SER A 35 8.24 8.67 -13.25
C SER A 35 8.49 9.99 -13.97
N ILE A 36 7.48 10.84 -14.08
CA ILE A 36 7.55 12.12 -14.77
C ILE A 36 7.33 13.22 -13.74
N GLU A 37 8.35 14.02 -13.51
CA GLU A 37 8.31 15.15 -12.58
C GLU A 37 8.08 16.45 -13.33
N ILE A 38 7.20 17.28 -12.80
CA ILE A 38 6.94 18.65 -13.25
C ILE A 38 6.96 19.58 -12.05
N ARG A 39 7.60 20.74 -12.21
CA ARG A 39 7.66 21.80 -11.20
C ARG A 39 8.03 23.13 -11.86
N PRO A 40 7.63 24.29 -11.29
CA PRO A 40 7.86 25.61 -11.88
C PRO A 40 9.31 25.89 -12.30
N SER A 41 10.30 25.37 -11.57
CA SER A 41 11.72 25.56 -11.91
C SER A 41 12.16 24.88 -13.22
N TYR A 42 11.33 24.02 -13.83
CA TYR A 42 11.59 23.41 -15.13
C TYR A 42 11.08 24.25 -16.31
N PHE A 43 10.43 25.38 -16.03
CA PHE A 43 9.85 26.27 -17.03
C PHE A 43 10.81 27.44 -17.27
N ILE A 44 11.65 27.31 -18.29
CA ILE A 44 12.67 28.30 -18.65
C ILE A 44 12.08 29.20 -19.73
N ASN A 45 11.96 30.50 -19.43
CA ASN A 45 11.34 31.49 -20.33
C ASN A 45 9.97 31.02 -20.88
N SER A 46 9.15 30.41 -20.02
CA SER A 46 7.87 29.82 -20.41
C SER A 46 6.69 30.27 -19.53
N PRO A 47 6.40 31.59 -19.44
CA PRO A 47 5.31 32.12 -18.61
C PRO A 47 3.93 31.55 -18.93
N ASP A 48 3.60 31.26 -20.19
CA ASP A 48 2.27 30.76 -20.58
C ASP A 48 2.06 29.34 -20.03
N ASN A 49 3.09 28.48 -20.14
CA ASN A 49 3.03 27.14 -19.57
C ASN A 49 3.07 27.15 -18.04
N VAL A 50 3.75 28.11 -17.39
CA VAL A 50 3.67 28.28 -15.93
C VAL A 50 2.24 28.64 -15.51
N GLN A 51 1.63 29.62 -16.17
CA GLN A 51 0.24 30.01 -15.89
C GLN A 51 -0.71 28.84 -16.09
N LYS A 52 -0.58 28.13 -17.22
CA LYS A 52 -1.38 26.95 -17.52
C LYS A 52 -1.22 25.84 -16.47
N PHE A 53 0.00 25.58 -16.02
CA PHE A 53 0.23 24.62 -14.94
C PHE A 53 -0.48 25.06 -13.66
N LEU A 54 -0.30 26.32 -13.23
CA LEU A 54 -0.95 26.85 -12.03
C LEU A 54 -2.49 26.80 -12.13
N GLU A 55 -3.08 27.09 -13.29
CA GLU A 55 -4.52 26.96 -13.54
C GLU A 55 -4.99 25.49 -13.40
N LEU A 56 -4.22 24.54 -13.92
CA LEU A 56 -4.56 23.11 -13.90
C LEU A 56 -4.40 22.46 -12.52
N ILE A 57 -3.65 23.07 -11.60
CA ILE A 57 -3.49 22.58 -10.23
C ILE A 57 -4.40 23.30 -9.23
N GLN A 58 -5.23 24.25 -9.67
CA GLN A 58 -6.22 24.86 -8.78
C GLN A 58 -7.39 23.89 -8.50
N PRO A 59 -7.98 23.96 -7.29
CA PRO A 59 -9.23 23.29 -6.96
C PRO A 59 -10.34 23.62 -7.98
N ASP A 60 -10.96 22.60 -8.58
CA ASP A 60 -12.09 22.78 -9.48
C ASP A 60 -13.40 22.59 -8.69
N GLU A 61 -14.29 23.60 -8.74
CA GLU A 61 -15.59 23.56 -8.08
C GLU A 61 -16.46 22.40 -8.59
N ASN A 62 -16.28 21.97 -9.84
CA ASN A 62 -16.99 20.83 -10.43
C ASN A 62 -16.48 19.47 -9.89
N PHE A 63 -15.32 19.45 -9.24
CA PHE A 63 -14.71 18.26 -8.63
C PHE A 63 -14.73 18.33 -7.10
N HIS A 64 -15.73 19.01 -6.52
CA HIS A 64 -15.87 19.17 -5.07
C HIS A 64 -14.65 19.83 -4.40
N GLY A 65 -13.96 20.74 -5.12
CA GLY A 65 -12.75 21.38 -4.62
C GLY A 65 -11.49 20.52 -4.75
N ASN A 66 -11.53 19.43 -5.52
CA ASN A 66 -10.34 18.67 -5.91
C ASN A 66 -9.79 19.14 -7.27
N ILE A 67 -8.53 18.81 -7.53
CA ILE A 67 -7.83 19.14 -8.78
C ILE A 67 -8.36 18.23 -9.90
N ASP A 68 -8.63 18.79 -11.08
CA ASP A 68 -8.93 18.02 -12.30
C ASP A 68 -7.65 17.35 -12.84
N THR A 69 -7.34 16.19 -12.24
CA THR A 69 -6.15 15.40 -12.56
C THR A 69 -6.13 14.89 -13.99
N THR A 70 -7.28 14.83 -14.69
CA THR A 70 -7.37 14.30 -16.06
C THR A 70 -6.79 15.29 -17.05
N LYS A 71 -7.22 16.57 -17.00
CA LYS A 71 -6.70 17.60 -17.91
C LYS A 71 -5.22 17.87 -17.71
N LEU A 72 -4.78 17.88 -16.44
CA LEU A 72 -3.37 18.04 -16.09
C LEU A 72 -2.55 16.88 -16.67
N PHE A 73 -3.03 15.65 -16.51
CA PHE A 73 -2.37 14.46 -17.03
C PHE A 73 -2.27 14.49 -18.56
N ASP A 74 -3.36 14.72 -19.28
CA ASP A 74 -3.37 14.76 -20.74
C ASP A 74 -2.38 15.78 -21.30
N TRP A 75 -2.30 16.95 -20.66
CA TRP A 75 -1.36 17.98 -21.06
C TRP A 75 0.10 17.60 -20.81
N VAL A 76 0.42 17.08 -19.61
CA VAL A 76 1.79 16.71 -19.25
C VAL A 76 2.29 15.50 -20.03
N MET A 77 1.40 14.55 -20.35
CA MET A 77 1.77 13.28 -20.96
C MET A 77 1.95 13.32 -22.47
N SER A 78 1.24 14.24 -23.15
CA SER A 78 1.31 14.42 -24.60
C SER A 78 2.75 14.36 -25.18
N PRO A 79 3.75 15.09 -24.63
CA PRO A 79 5.12 15.05 -25.17
C PRO A 79 5.89 13.75 -24.86
N PHE A 80 5.41 12.91 -23.92
CA PHE A 80 6.07 11.65 -23.55
C PHE A 80 5.60 10.45 -24.36
N MET A 81 4.46 10.53 -25.04
CA MET A 81 3.79 9.39 -25.67
C MET A 81 4.69 8.55 -26.58
N GLN A 82 5.48 9.21 -27.43
CA GLN A 82 6.43 8.52 -28.30
C GLN A 82 7.59 7.92 -27.51
N LEU A 83 8.18 8.68 -26.57
CA LEU A 83 9.29 8.20 -25.74
C LEU A 83 8.90 6.94 -24.95
N LEU A 84 7.69 6.91 -24.39
CA LEU A 84 7.19 5.74 -23.66
C LEU A 84 7.04 4.52 -24.57
N THR A 85 6.64 4.74 -25.82
CA THR A 85 6.49 3.67 -26.81
C THR A 85 7.84 3.13 -27.26
N ASP A 86 8.83 4.01 -27.42
CA ASP A 86 10.19 3.64 -27.84
C ASP A 86 10.94 2.89 -26.73
N LEU A 87 10.74 3.29 -25.46
CA LEU A 87 11.41 2.69 -24.29
C LEU A 87 10.70 1.45 -23.74
N ALA A 88 9.40 1.32 -23.97
CA ALA A 88 8.60 0.15 -23.62
C ALA A 88 7.72 -0.25 -24.81
N PRO A 89 8.31 -0.82 -25.87
CA PRO A 89 7.56 -1.29 -27.02
C PRO A 89 6.63 -2.45 -26.62
N PRO A 90 5.52 -2.68 -27.36
CA PRO A 90 4.71 -3.88 -27.18
C PRO A 90 5.54 -5.14 -27.42
N ALA A 91 5.24 -6.22 -26.70
CA ALA A 91 5.90 -7.52 -26.90
C ALA A 91 5.69 -8.01 -28.34
N ASP A 92 6.74 -8.60 -28.93
CA ASP A 92 6.72 -9.10 -30.31
C ASP A 92 5.78 -10.31 -30.48
N ASP A 93 5.60 -11.12 -29.43
CA ASP A 93 4.60 -12.19 -29.36
C ASP A 93 3.53 -11.86 -28.31
N PRO A 94 2.23 -11.78 -28.67
CA PRO A 94 1.14 -11.61 -27.71
C PRO A 94 1.04 -12.75 -26.68
N ASN A 95 1.67 -13.92 -26.91
CA ASN A 95 1.82 -14.99 -25.91
C ASN A 95 3.05 -14.83 -24.99
N GLU A 96 4.02 -13.96 -25.33
CA GLU A 96 5.10 -13.51 -24.43
C GLU A 96 4.67 -12.35 -23.54
N THR A 97 3.37 -12.01 -23.51
CA THR A 97 2.81 -11.02 -22.58
C THR A 97 2.89 -11.42 -21.10
N GLU A 98 3.41 -12.62 -20.79
CA GLU A 98 3.87 -12.96 -19.45
C GLU A 98 5.13 -12.15 -19.09
N ILE A 99 4.89 -10.90 -18.68
CA ILE A 99 5.86 -10.11 -17.92
C ILE A 99 6.40 -11.02 -16.80
N SER A 100 7.71 -11.26 -16.78
CA SER A 100 8.31 -12.19 -15.83
C SER A 100 7.97 -11.79 -14.39
N HIS A 101 7.98 -12.75 -13.46
CA HIS A 101 7.72 -12.44 -12.05
C HIS A 101 8.66 -11.37 -11.50
N GLN A 102 9.92 -11.41 -11.94
CA GLN A 102 10.92 -10.40 -11.66
C GLN A 102 10.49 -9.02 -12.16
N ASP A 103 10.09 -8.88 -13.42
CA ASP A 103 9.67 -7.59 -13.99
C ASP A 103 8.38 -7.06 -13.34
N ARG A 104 7.54 -7.93 -12.79
CA ARG A 104 6.33 -7.52 -12.05
C ARG A 104 6.65 -6.95 -10.68
N LEU A 105 7.65 -7.50 -9.99
CA LEU A 105 8.05 -7.16 -8.63
C LEU A 105 9.16 -6.08 -8.58
N SER A 106 10.11 -6.10 -9.51
CA SER A 106 11.13 -5.07 -9.74
C SER A 106 11.16 -4.66 -11.22
N PRO A 107 10.26 -3.75 -11.64
CA PRO A 107 10.21 -3.30 -13.03
C PRO A 107 11.39 -2.40 -13.39
N GLU A 108 11.82 -2.46 -14.65
CA GLU A 108 12.63 -1.40 -15.23
C GLU A 108 11.90 -0.06 -15.10
N TRP A 109 12.65 1.02 -14.86
CA TRP A 109 12.07 2.33 -14.69
C TRP A 109 12.91 3.45 -15.28
N TYR A 110 12.23 4.55 -15.63
CA TYR A 110 12.83 5.75 -16.19
C TYR A 110 12.36 7.00 -15.45
N LEU A 111 13.27 7.93 -15.16
CA LEU A 111 12.94 9.27 -14.64
C LEU A 111 12.96 10.28 -15.77
N PHE A 112 11.90 11.07 -15.83
CA PHE A 112 11.78 12.19 -16.73
C PHE A 112 11.49 13.48 -15.99
N HIS A 113 12.10 14.56 -16.44
CA HIS A 113 11.66 15.90 -16.10
C HIS A 113 10.91 16.51 -17.29
N SER A 114 9.74 17.08 -17.02
CA SER A 114 8.96 17.82 -18.00
C SER A 114 9.43 19.27 -18.05
N TYR A 115 10.44 19.56 -18.88
CA TYR A 115 10.88 20.94 -19.11
C TYR A 115 10.00 21.64 -20.13
N PHE A 116 9.83 22.94 -19.94
CA PHE A 116 9.30 23.85 -20.96
C PHE A 116 10.36 24.92 -21.21
N ILE A 117 10.85 25.00 -22.44
CA ILE A 117 11.90 25.95 -22.81
C ILE A 117 11.40 26.82 -23.95
N ASN A 118 11.26 28.13 -23.69
CA ASN A 118 10.67 29.07 -24.64
C ASN A 118 9.28 28.58 -25.13
N GLU A 119 8.42 28.20 -24.19
CA GLU A 119 7.05 27.67 -24.38
C GLU A 119 6.93 26.32 -25.08
N LYS A 120 8.05 25.64 -25.37
CA LYS A 120 8.04 24.33 -26.02
C LYS A 120 8.29 23.22 -25.00
N PRO A 121 7.49 22.13 -25.03
CA PRO A 121 7.75 20.97 -24.18
C PRO A 121 9.04 20.28 -24.63
N GLU A 122 9.92 20.03 -23.67
CA GLU A 122 11.23 19.43 -23.84
C GLU A 122 11.40 18.31 -22.79
N PRO A 123 10.81 17.12 -23.01
CA PRO A 123 11.05 15.95 -22.16
C PRO A 123 12.54 15.67 -21.99
N ARG A 124 13.01 15.54 -20.75
CA ARG A 124 14.41 15.17 -20.49
C ARG A 124 14.47 13.87 -19.71
N HIS A 125 15.06 12.86 -20.33
CA HIS A 125 15.46 11.65 -19.62
C HIS A 125 16.60 11.99 -18.66
N ILE A 126 16.41 11.73 -17.38
CA ILE A 126 17.41 11.98 -16.36
C ILE A 126 18.19 10.70 -16.14
N PHE A 127 19.40 10.67 -16.70
CA PHE A 127 20.38 9.63 -16.40
C PHE A 127 20.86 9.84 -14.96
N THR A 128 20.20 9.20 -14.01
CA THR A 128 20.67 9.19 -12.64
C THR A 128 21.92 8.31 -12.59
N CYS A 129 23.09 8.90 -12.27
CA CYS A 129 24.33 8.15 -12.01
C CYS A 129 24.24 7.22 -10.78
N ASN A 130 23.12 7.27 -10.07
CA ASN A 130 22.72 6.30 -9.08
C ASN A 130 21.48 5.58 -9.60
N ASP A 131 21.45 4.25 -9.48
CA ASP A 131 20.30 3.35 -9.70
C ASP A 131 19.08 3.65 -8.80
N ARG A 132 18.90 4.88 -8.34
CA ARG A 132 17.86 5.28 -7.38
C ARG A 132 16.65 5.83 -8.11
N VAL A 133 15.54 5.09 -7.98
CA VAL A 133 14.19 5.55 -8.31
C VAL A 133 13.95 6.94 -7.68
N PRO A 134 13.39 7.93 -8.40
CA PRO A 134 12.97 9.20 -7.83
C PRO A 134 11.82 8.94 -6.85
N GLY A 135 11.99 9.40 -5.61
CA GLY A 135 11.17 8.98 -4.47
C GLY A 135 11.75 7.79 -3.67
N GLY A 136 13.08 7.60 -3.73
CA GLY A 136 13.96 7.09 -2.67
C GLY A 136 13.86 5.60 -2.34
N ARG A 137 14.60 4.72 -3.01
CA ARG A 137 14.47 3.26 -2.75
C ARG A 137 15.72 2.45 -3.11
N ALA A 138 16.82 2.59 -2.38
CA ALA A 138 17.86 1.57 -2.36
C ALA A 138 18.49 1.59 -0.96
N PHE A 139 18.77 0.43 -0.38
CA PHE A 139 19.59 0.39 0.82
C PHE A 139 21.00 0.84 0.45
N ALA A 140 21.45 1.98 0.99
CA ALA A 140 22.86 2.38 0.88
C ALA A 140 23.73 1.68 1.93
N ASN A 141 23.13 1.04 2.94
CA ASN A 141 23.85 0.57 4.12
C ASN A 141 23.78 -0.96 4.27
N LYS A 142 24.88 -1.63 3.95
CA LYS A 142 25.09 -3.08 4.08
C LYS A 142 24.81 -3.61 5.49
N MET A 143 25.08 -2.81 6.53
CA MET A 143 24.87 -3.19 7.93
C MET A 143 23.44 -3.60 8.25
N TRP A 144 22.44 -3.04 7.55
CA TRP A 144 21.03 -3.38 7.75
C TRP A 144 20.62 -4.67 7.05
N LEU A 145 21.22 -4.98 5.91
CA LEU A 145 20.99 -6.26 5.24
C LEU A 145 21.53 -7.40 6.09
N ASP A 146 22.72 -7.22 6.67
CA ASP A 146 23.32 -8.16 7.61
C ASP A 146 22.42 -8.39 8.84
N GLU A 147 21.68 -7.37 9.28
CA GLU A 147 20.70 -7.49 10.37
C GLU A 147 19.41 -8.20 9.93
N LEU A 148 18.87 -7.89 8.75
CA LEU A 148 17.68 -8.57 8.22
C LEU A 148 17.96 -10.06 8.00
N GLU A 149 19.11 -10.43 7.44
CA GLU A 149 19.53 -11.82 7.22
C GLU A 149 19.62 -12.64 8.51
N GLN A 150 19.76 -12.01 9.68
CA GLN A 150 19.84 -12.71 10.97
C GLN A 150 18.49 -13.26 11.44
N TRP A 151 17.37 -12.66 11.03
CA TRP A 151 16.05 -13.03 11.55
C TRP A 151 14.99 -13.25 10.46
N THR A 152 15.27 -12.85 9.22
CA THR A 152 14.40 -13.09 8.07
C THR A 152 15.19 -13.64 6.88
N VAL A 153 14.47 -13.99 5.80
CA VAL A 153 15.06 -14.53 4.56
C VAL A 153 14.96 -13.47 3.47
N LEU A 154 16.05 -13.24 2.76
CA LEU A 154 16.06 -12.40 1.56
C LEU A 154 15.71 -13.26 0.35
N TYR A 155 14.72 -12.82 -0.44
CA TYR A 155 14.35 -13.46 -1.70
C TYR A 155 14.64 -12.50 -2.85
N GLU A 156 15.17 -13.03 -3.94
CA GLU A 156 15.19 -12.26 -5.19
C GLU A 156 13.79 -12.23 -5.81
N PRO A 157 13.41 -11.17 -6.54
CA PRO A 157 12.15 -11.13 -7.27
C PRO A 157 11.89 -12.36 -8.16
N ALA A 158 12.96 -12.96 -8.70
CA ALA A 158 12.89 -14.15 -9.54
C ALA A 158 12.47 -15.41 -8.77
N ASP A 159 12.73 -15.48 -7.46
CA ASP A 159 12.38 -16.62 -6.60
C ASP A 159 10.89 -16.62 -6.19
N ILE A 160 10.19 -15.54 -6.51
CA ILE A 160 8.79 -15.35 -6.13
C ILE A 160 7.89 -15.79 -7.28
N ILE A 161 7.10 -16.83 -7.04
CA ILE A 161 6.11 -17.31 -8.00
C ILE A 161 4.83 -16.49 -7.81
N LEU A 162 4.36 -15.81 -8.86
CA LEU A 162 3.09 -15.11 -8.76
C LEU A 162 1.95 -16.12 -8.85
N SER A 163 1.02 -16.04 -7.89
CA SER A 163 -0.20 -16.84 -7.91
C SER A 163 -1.35 -15.94 -8.38
N PRO A 164 -1.76 -15.99 -9.66
CA PRO A 164 -2.90 -15.20 -10.12
C PRO A 164 -4.18 -15.69 -9.43
N GLU A 165 -4.88 -14.78 -8.75
CA GLU A 165 -6.26 -15.02 -8.29
C GLU A 165 -7.26 -14.90 -9.47
N ASN A 166 -6.86 -14.24 -10.57
CA ASN A 166 -7.53 -14.25 -11.87
C ASN A 166 -6.58 -13.68 -12.95
N LEU A 167 -6.31 -14.42 -14.04
CA LEU A 167 -5.28 -14.05 -15.04
C LEU A 167 -5.52 -12.66 -15.67
N GLN A 168 -6.78 -12.29 -15.94
CA GLN A 168 -7.13 -11.00 -16.58
C GLN A 168 -7.06 -9.79 -15.64
N GLU A 169 -7.39 -9.93 -14.35
CA GLU A 169 -7.15 -8.86 -13.36
C GLU A 169 -5.66 -8.75 -12.99
N SER A 170 -4.92 -9.85 -13.09
CA SER A 170 -3.52 -9.92 -12.70
C SER A 170 -2.62 -9.01 -13.53
N ILE A 171 -2.90 -8.76 -14.81
CA ILE A 171 -2.04 -7.93 -15.68
C ILE A 171 -2.05 -6.46 -15.21
N HIS A 172 -3.10 -6.05 -14.47
CA HIS A 172 -3.35 -4.65 -14.12
C HIS A 172 -3.19 -4.34 -12.63
N ARG A 173 -3.27 -5.34 -11.74
CA ARG A 173 -3.10 -5.19 -10.27
C ARG A 173 -1.76 -5.76 -9.78
N ARG A 174 -1.21 -5.18 -8.70
CA ARG A 174 -0.03 -5.75 -8.03
C ARG A 174 -0.43 -7.09 -7.40
N PRO A 175 0.39 -8.15 -7.54
CA PRO A 175 0.09 -9.44 -6.94
C PRO A 175 0.09 -9.28 -5.42
N ARG A 176 -1.02 -9.65 -4.76
CA ARG A 176 -1.12 -9.70 -3.29
C ARG A 176 -0.86 -11.10 -2.76
N ARG A 177 -1.08 -12.13 -3.57
CA ARG A 177 -0.83 -13.53 -3.26
C ARG A 177 0.36 -14.03 -4.08
N VAL A 178 1.37 -14.54 -3.40
CA VAL A 178 2.59 -15.08 -4.02
C VAL A 178 2.97 -16.40 -3.39
N LEU A 179 3.85 -17.11 -4.05
CA LEU A 179 4.33 -18.44 -3.71
C LEU A 179 5.85 -18.38 -3.60
N ILE A 180 6.41 -18.97 -2.54
CA ILE A 180 7.86 -19.05 -2.30
C ILE A 180 8.28 -20.50 -2.03
N LYS A 181 9.60 -20.76 -2.06
CA LYS A 181 10.20 -22.09 -1.88
C LYS A 181 9.59 -23.12 -2.84
N ASP A 182 9.75 -22.87 -4.14
CA ASP A 182 9.25 -23.74 -5.21
C ASP A 182 7.74 -23.99 -5.17
N GLY A 183 6.97 -23.01 -4.68
CA GLY A 183 5.51 -23.13 -4.58
C GLY A 183 4.99 -23.76 -3.29
N ALA A 184 5.85 -24.08 -2.32
CA ALA A 184 5.45 -24.75 -1.10
C ALA A 184 4.74 -23.84 -0.08
N ILE A 185 5.05 -22.53 -0.09
CA ILE A 185 4.50 -21.58 0.90
C ILE A 185 3.75 -20.47 0.18
N VAL A 186 2.50 -20.23 0.59
CA VAL A 186 1.68 -19.10 0.14
C VAL A 186 1.92 -17.90 1.07
N CYS A 187 2.22 -16.75 0.50
CA CYS A 187 2.45 -15.50 1.22
C CYS A 187 1.57 -14.38 0.68
N PHE A 188 1.26 -13.43 1.57
CA PHE A 188 0.79 -12.12 1.19
C PHE A 188 1.99 -11.23 0.85
N TYR A 189 2.02 -10.68 -0.36
CA TYR A 189 3.04 -9.73 -0.80
C TYR A 189 2.60 -8.30 -0.49
N LYS A 190 3.27 -7.66 0.47
CA LYS A 190 3.09 -6.25 0.79
C LYS A 190 4.17 -5.42 0.11
N ALA A 191 3.79 -4.66 -0.91
CA ALA A 191 4.72 -3.78 -1.60
C ALA A 191 5.24 -2.67 -0.67
N CYS A 192 6.54 -2.41 -0.71
CA CYS A 192 7.15 -1.33 0.07
C CYS A 192 7.10 -0.01 -0.71
N HIS A 193 6.51 1.00 -0.08
CA HIS A 193 6.37 2.34 -0.69
C HIS A 193 7.37 3.35 -0.14
N SER A 194 7.85 3.13 1.08
CA SER A 194 8.83 3.93 1.82
C SER A 194 9.79 2.97 2.55
N ILE A 195 11.10 3.24 2.47
CA ILE A 195 12.10 2.45 3.20
C ILE A 195 11.97 2.64 4.72
N VAL A 196 11.70 3.87 5.18
CA VAL A 196 11.54 4.18 6.60
C VAL A 196 10.29 3.49 7.15
N GLY A 197 9.17 3.56 6.43
CA GLY A 197 7.94 2.89 6.84
C GLY A 197 8.07 1.37 6.82
N ALA A 198 8.74 0.80 5.82
CA ALA A 198 8.99 -0.64 5.75
C ALA A 198 9.91 -1.12 6.87
N LEU A 199 10.95 -0.35 7.22
CA LEU A 199 11.84 -0.67 8.35
C LEU A 199 11.11 -0.56 9.69
N GLY A 200 10.27 0.46 9.88
CA GLY A 200 9.41 0.56 11.06
C GLY A 200 8.50 -0.66 11.19
N GLU A 201 7.83 -1.05 10.11
CA GLU A 201 6.97 -2.23 10.08
C GLU A 201 7.73 -3.53 10.38
N LEU A 202 8.89 -3.73 9.74
CA LEU A 202 9.74 -4.90 9.97
C LEU A 202 10.27 -4.95 11.41
N SER A 203 10.58 -3.80 12.01
CA SER A 203 11.00 -3.71 13.41
C SER A 203 9.90 -4.17 14.36
N ASN A 204 8.64 -3.78 14.09
CA ASN A 204 7.49 -4.25 14.86
C ASN A 204 7.31 -5.77 14.72
N TYR A 205 7.35 -6.32 13.51
CA TYR A 205 7.26 -7.78 13.34
C TYR A 205 8.40 -8.54 14.00
N ARG A 206 9.61 -7.99 13.99
CA ARG A 206 10.74 -8.57 14.72
C ARG A 206 10.49 -8.57 16.22
N ALA A 207 10.01 -7.47 16.79
CA ALA A 207 9.65 -7.42 18.20
C ALA A 207 8.58 -8.47 18.55
N ILE A 208 7.57 -8.67 17.69
CA ILE A 208 6.56 -9.73 17.85
C ILE A 208 7.23 -11.11 17.83
N ALA A 209 8.14 -11.36 16.88
CA ALA A 209 8.86 -12.63 16.79
C ALA A 209 9.71 -12.92 18.05
N ASP A 210 10.44 -11.91 18.54
CA ASP A 210 11.32 -12.02 19.71
C ASP A 210 10.53 -12.14 21.03
N SER A 211 9.29 -11.64 21.08
CA SER A 211 8.42 -11.70 22.26
C SER A 211 7.82 -13.09 22.55
N GLY A 212 7.88 -14.01 21.59
CA GLY A 212 7.27 -15.34 21.71
C GLY A 212 5.73 -15.34 21.65
N LEU A 213 5.10 -14.24 21.22
CA LEU A 213 3.64 -14.12 21.12
C LEU A 213 3.03 -15.09 20.11
N TYR A 214 3.77 -15.46 19.06
CA TYR A 214 3.32 -16.44 18.08
C TYR A 214 3.05 -17.83 18.69
N GLN A 215 3.87 -18.24 19.68
CA GLN A 215 3.72 -19.50 20.39
C GLN A 215 2.60 -19.44 21.43
N GLN A 216 2.23 -18.24 21.87
CA GLN A 216 1.12 -17.98 22.78
C GLN A 216 -0.24 -17.92 22.05
N GLY A 217 -0.24 -18.10 20.72
CA GLY A 217 -1.47 -18.13 19.92
C GLY A 217 -1.96 -16.77 19.44
N LEU A 218 -1.10 -15.74 19.40
CA LEU A 218 -1.47 -14.45 18.81
C LEU A 218 -1.80 -14.63 17.31
N ASN A 219 -3.04 -14.27 16.95
CA ASN A 219 -3.53 -14.24 15.57
C ASN A 219 -3.02 -12.99 14.86
N THR A 220 -1.81 -13.06 14.33
CA THR A 220 -1.22 -12.00 13.50
C THR A 220 -0.30 -12.55 12.41
N CYS A 221 0.02 -11.72 11.42
CA CYS A 221 0.93 -12.06 10.34
C CYS A 221 2.34 -12.39 10.85
N ARG A 222 3.00 -13.35 10.18
CA ARG A 222 4.44 -13.63 10.34
C ARG A 222 5.19 -13.17 9.11
N VAL A 223 6.41 -12.70 9.30
CA VAL A 223 7.32 -12.40 8.19
C VAL A 223 7.97 -13.71 7.72
N HIS A 224 7.76 -14.05 6.45
CA HIS A 224 8.43 -15.18 5.78
C HIS A 224 9.70 -14.77 5.05
N GLY A 225 9.83 -13.48 4.75
CA GLY A 225 10.97 -12.92 4.06
C GLY A 225 10.74 -11.48 3.61
N VAL A 226 11.77 -10.92 3.00
CA VAL A 226 11.72 -9.66 2.28
C VAL A 226 12.18 -9.90 0.84
N VAL A 227 11.55 -9.23 -0.11
CA VAL A 227 11.91 -9.29 -1.52
C VAL A 227 12.88 -8.16 -1.81
N ILE A 228 14.12 -8.50 -2.15
CA ILE A 228 15.19 -7.54 -2.45
C ILE A 228 15.79 -7.87 -3.80
N ASP A 229 15.97 -6.88 -4.67
CA ASP A 229 16.60 -7.11 -5.97
C ASP A 229 18.14 -7.00 -5.94
N SER A 230 18.77 -7.30 -7.07
CA SER A 230 20.23 -7.25 -7.27
C SER A 230 20.87 -5.87 -7.03
N LYS A 231 20.06 -4.80 -6.92
CA LYS A 231 20.49 -3.44 -6.62
C LYS A 231 20.20 -3.04 -5.17
N TYR A 232 19.88 -4.01 -4.31
CA TYR A 232 19.49 -3.81 -2.90
C TYR A 232 18.23 -2.95 -2.74
N PHE A 233 17.31 -3.04 -3.69
CA PHE A 233 16.00 -2.42 -3.61
C PHE A 233 15.05 -3.29 -2.78
N LEU A 234 14.44 -2.72 -1.72
CA LEU A 234 13.37 -3.40 -1.00
C LEU A 234 12.05 -3.33 -1.79
N ALA A 235 11.71 -4.41 -2.48
CA ALA A 235 10.49 -4.49 -3.28
C ALA A 235 9.24 -4.70 -2.41
N GLY A 236 9.34 -5.58 -1.41
CA GLY A 236 8.21 -5.88 -0.54
C GLY A 236 8.55 -6.77 0.65
N ILE A 237 7.56 -6.93 1.52
CA ILE A 237 7.58 -7.84 2.66
C ILE A 237 6.66 -9.02 2.33
N LEU A 238 7.12 -10.24 2.62
CA LEU A 238 6.34 -11.46 2.51
C LEU A 238 5.75 -11.80 3.87
N LEU A 239 4.43 -11.66 3.99
CA LEU A 239 3.69 -11.94 5.22
C LEU A 239 2.91 -13.26 5.09
N SER A 240 2.48 -13.83 6.21
CA SER A 240 1.51 -14.92 6.22
C SER A 240 0.30 -14.56 5.35
N TYR A 241 -0.08 -15.45 4.44
CA TYR A 241 -1.35 -15.32 3.75
C TYR A 241 -2.47 -15.81 4.66
N ILE A 242 -3.40 -14.93 5.00
CA ILE A 242 -4.61 -15.25 5.78
C ILE A 242 -5.76 -15.31 4.79
N ASP A 243 -6.32 -16.50 4.61
CA ASP A 243 -7.45 -16.73 3.72
C ASP A 243 -8.74 -16.31 4.45
N GLY A 244 -9.29 -15.17 4.06
CA GLY A 244 -10.34 -14.47 4.78
C GLY A 244 -10.72 -13.14 4.15
N THR A 245 -11.56 -12.38 4.85
CA THR A 245 -12.00 -11.05 4.43
C THR A 245 -11.78 -10.05 5.57
N ASP A 246 -11.68 -8.76 5.27
CA ASP A 246 -11.62 -7.75 6.32
C ASP A 246 -12.96 -7.67 7.10
N LEU A 247 -12.88 -7.14 8.32
CA LEU A 247 -14.01 -7.06 9.23
C LEU A 247 -15.21 -6.28 8.66
N PRO A 248 -15.04 -5.10 8.01
CA PRO A 248 -16.14 -4.41 7.35
C PRO A 248 -16.87 -5.27 6.33
N HIS A 249 -16.15 -6.02 5.49
CA HIS A 249 -16.77 -6.93 4.52
C HIS A 249 -17.43 -8.13 5.22
N ALA A 250 -16.84 -8.69 6.27
CA ALA A 250 -17.45 -9.76 7.06
C ALA A 250 -18.79 -9.32 7.71
N LEU A 251 -18.89 -8.05 8.11
CA LEU A 251 -20.12 -7.46 8.66
C LEU A 251 -21.15 -7.09 7.59
N GLY A 252 -20.69 -6.68 6.40
CA GLY A 252 -21.52 -6.27 5.27
C GLY A 252 -21.95 -7.42 4.35
N ALA A 253 -21.37 -8.61 4.52
CA ALA A 253 -21.71 -9.79 3.75
C ALA A 253 -23.18 -10.16 4.01
N ILE A 254 -24.01 -10.04 2.97
CA ILE A 254 -25.37 -10.57 2.97
C ILE A 254 -25.24 -12.10 2.88
N HIS A 255 -25.13 -12.75 4.04
CA HIS A 255 -25.22 -14.20 4.12
C HIS A 255 -26.69 -14.62 3.97
N GLU A 256 -26.92 -15.86 3.51
CA GLU A 256 -28.27 -16.45 3.45
C GLU A 256 -28.96 -16.48 4.83
N GLU A 257 -28.17 -16.36 5.90
CA GLU A 257 -28.61 -16.26 7.28
C GLU A 257 -28.86 -14.80 7.68
N PRO A 258 -30.10 -14.42 8.04
CA PRO A 258 -30.48 -13.03 8.37
C PRO A 258 -29.70 -12.38 9.52
N ASP A 259 -29.10 -13.20 10.38
CA ASP A 259 -28.44 -12.78 11.63
C ASP A 259 -26.92 -13.01 11.62
N TYR A 260 -26.32 -13.31 10.45
CA TYR A 260 -24.88 -13.51 10.36
C TYR A 260 -24.13 -12.19 10.08
N PRO A 261 -22.99 -11.92 10.76
CA PRO A 261 -22.41 -12.73 11.84
C PRO A 261 -23.20 -12.56 13.13
N SER A 262 -23.43 -13.68 13.83
CA SER A 262 -24.23 -13.70 15.06
C SER A 262 -23.60 -12.86 16.17
N HIS A 263 -24.43 -12.36 17.10
CA HIS A 263 -23.93 -11.60 18.25
C HIS A 263 -22.87 -12.37 19.06
N GLN A 264 -23.02 -13.69 19.16
CA GLN A 264 -22.02 -14.55 19.82
C GLN A 264 -20.69 -14.55 19.06
N LEU A 265 -20.72 -14.64 17.73
CA LEU A 265 -19.52 -14.61 16.90
C LEU A 265 -18.78 -13.28 16.99
N ARG A 266 -19.53 -12.17 16.97
CA ARG A 266 -18.96 -10.83 17.17
C ARG A 266 -18.29 -10.67 18.53
N ARG A 267 -18.85 -11.28 19.58
CA ARG A 267 -18.20 -11.35 20.90
C ARG A 267 -16.90 -12.15 20.89
N VAL A 268 -16.85 -13.26 20.15
CA VAL A 268 -15.61 -14.04 19.99
C VAL A 268 -14.55 -13.20 19.29
N TRP A 269 -14.87 -12.53 18.19
CA TRP A 269 -13.94 -11.65 17.49
C TRP A 269 -13.42 -10.53 18.39
N MET A 270 -14.33 -9.87 19.11
CA MET A 270 -13.95 -8.81 20.05
C MET A 270 -12.99 -9.32 21.12
N GLN A 271 -13.26 -10.51 21.71
CA GLN A 271 -12.37 -11.10 22.71
C GLN A 271 -10.99 -11.42 22.13
N GLN A 272 -10.93 -11.97 20.92
CA GLN A 272 -9.65 -12.28 20.26
C GLN A 272 -8.83 -11.01 19.98
N LEU A 273 -9.48 -9.92 19.58
CA LEU A 273 -8.83 -8.63 19.37
C LEU A 273 -8.33 -8.02 20.68
N ASP A 274 -9.15 -8.06 21.72
CA ASP A 274 -8.80 -7.55 23.06
C ASP A 274 -7.62 -8.32 23.67
N ASP A 275 -7.69 -9.66 23.68
CA ASP A 275 -6.61 -10.53 24.17
C ASP A 275 -5.32 -10.33 23.37
N GLY A 276 -5.45 -10.25 22.03
CA GLY A 276 -4.32 -10.05 21.13
C GLY A 276 -3.63 -8.70 21.34
N LEU A 277 -4.42 -7.63 21.46
CA LEU A 277 -3.91 -6.28 21.66
C LEU A 277 -3.27 -6.13 23.05
N ALA A 278 -3.91 -6.66 24.09
CA ALA A 278 -3.35 -6.67 25.44
C ALA A 278 -2.00 -7.42 25.49
N ALA A 279 -1.88 -8.54 24.76
CA ALA A 279 -0.63 -9.29 24.67
C ALA A 279 0.48 -8.49 23.94
N LEU A 280 0.14 -7.78 22.86
CA LEU A 280 1.05 -6.87 22.16
C LEU A 280 1.54 -5.74 23.09
N HIS A 281 0.62 -5.03 23.74
CA HIS A 281 0.96 -3.93 24.65
C HIS A 281 1.80 -4.39 25.83
N LYS A 282 1.52 -5.57 26.40
CA LYS A 282 2.33 -6.18 27.46
C LYS A 282 3.75 -6.49 27.01
N ALA A 283 3.95 -6.79 25.73
CA ALA A 283 5.28 -6.97 25.14
C ALA A 283 5.94 -5.63 24.73
N GLY A 284 5.30 -4.49 24.99
CA GLY A 284 5.79 -3.17 24.59
C GLY A 284 5.61 -2.84 23.11
N ILE A 285 4.71 -3.55 22.43
CA ILE A 285 4.47 -3.42 20.99
C ILE A 285 3.14 -2.69 20.79
N VAL A 286 3.18 -1.59 20.06
CA VAL A 286 2.00 -0.81 19.67
C VAL A 286 1.55 -1.24 18.28
N TRP A 287 0.25 -1.43 18.06
CA TRP A 287 -0.32 -1.76 16.75
C TRP A 287 -0.19 -0.56 15.81
N GLY A 288 -0.54 0.64 16.28
CA GLY A 288 -0.24 1.93 15.66
C GLY A 288 -1.17 2.34 14.53
N ASP A 289 -2.05 1.46 14.06
CA ASP A 289 -3.09 1.74 13.07
C ASP A 289 -4.33 0.86 13.35
N ALA A 290 -4.85 0.94 14.57
CA ALA A 290 -5.97 0.13 15.05
C ALA A 290 -7.29 0.53 14.35
N THR A 291 -7.61 -0.16 13.25
CA THR A 291 -8.81 0.09 12.43
C THR A 291 -9.48 -1.22 12.05
N ALA A 292 -10.77 -1.18 11.71
CA ALA A 292 -11.49 -2.38 11.27
C ALA A 292 -10.96 -2.93 9.93
N GLU A 293 -10.41 -2.09 9.05
CA GLU A 293 -9.78 -2.51 7.80
C GLU A 293 -8.50 -3.32 8.03
N ASN A 294 -7.84 -3.09 9.18
CA ASN A 294 -6.67 -3.83 9.62
C ASN A 294 -7.04 -5.06 10.49
N VAL A 295 -8.31 -5.47 10.50
CA VAL A 295 -8.76 -6.74 11.09
C VAL A 295 -9.23 -7.67 9.98
N LEU A 296 -8.64 -8.87 9.89
CA LEU A 296 -9.13 -9.92 9.01
C LEU A 296 -9.91 -10.98 9.80
N ILE A 297 -10.97 -11.49 9.21
CA ILE A 297 -11.70 -12.67 9.65
C ILE A 297 -11.32 -13.82 8.74
N ASP A 298 -10.66 -14.84 9.29
CA ASP A 298 -10.28 -16.03 8.52
C ASP A 298 -11.46 -16.97 8.26
N LYS A 299 -11.24 -17.97 7.40
CA LYS A 299 -12.24 -19.01 7.07
C LYS A 299 -12.76 -19.82 8.26
N ASP A 300 -12.02 -19.84 9.37
CA ASP A 300 -12.36 -20.55 10.61
C ASP A 300 -13.04 -19.59 11.62
N ASN A 301 -13.40 -18.39 11.16
CA ASN A 301 -14.01 -17.29 11.91
C ASN A 301 -13.20 -16.75 13.08
N ASN A 302 -11.87 -16.74 12.97
CA ASN A 302 -11.01 -16.06 13.92
C ASN A 302 -10.67 -14.65 13.43
N ALA A 303 -10.61 -13.70 14.35
CA ALA A 303 -10.13 -12.35 14.10
C ALA A 303 -8.60 -12.30 14.18
N TRP A 304 -7.99 -11.60 13.22
CA TRP A 304 -6.55 -11.41 13.08
C TRP A 304 -6.21 -9.93 13.05
N ILE A 305 -5.23 -9.53 13.87
CA ILE A 305 -4.64 -8.19 13.85
C ILE A 305 -3.57 -8.16 12.76
N ILE A 306 -3.68 -7.25 11.79
CA ILE A 306 -2.70 -7.10 10.71
C ILE A 306 -2.17 -5.66 10.61
N ASN A 307 -1.15 -5.46 9.78
CA ASN A 307 -0.61 -4.15 9.39
C ASN A 307 0.00 -3.33 10.55
N PHE A 308 1.28 -3.60 10.86
CA PHE A 308 2.06 -2.88 11.89
C PHE A 308 2.93 -1.76 11.30
N GLY A 309 2.53 -1.21 10.14
CA GLY A 309 3.30 -0.17 9.47
C GLY A 309 3.10 1.23 10.03
N GLY A 310 2.11 1.41 10.91
CA GLY A 310 1.81 2.69 11.55
C GLY A 310 1.53 3.80 10.54
N ARG A 311 0.33 3.80 9.95
CA ARG A 311 -0.16 4.93 9.14
C ARG A 311 -1.30 5.60 9.87
N TYR A 312 -1.29 6.93 9.86
CA TYR A 312 -2.38 7.69 10.43
C TYR A 312 -3.63 7.51 9.56
N THR A 313 -4.70 7.03 10.18
CA THR A 313 -6.00 6.88 9.52
C THR A 313 -6.97 7.88 10.14
N GLU A 314 -7.31 8.92 9.36
CA GLU A 314 -8.23 9.98 9.78
C GLU A 314 -9.59 9.39 10.22
N GLY A 315 -10.15 9.93 11.29
CA GLY A 315 -11.44 9.48 11.84
C GLY A 315 -11.37 8.24 12.74
N TRP A 316 -10.24 7.52 12.79
CA TRP A 316 -10.06 6.35 13.66
C TRP A 316 -9.33 6.65 14.98
N VAL A 317 -8.29 7.47 14.95
CA VAL A 317 -7.56 7.86 16.16
C VAL A 317 -7.33 9.37 16.10
N ASP A 318 -7.39 10.03 17.25
CA ASP A 318 -7.01 11.44 17.35
C ASP A 318 -5.52 11.58 16.99
N GLU A 319 -5.15 12.60 16.21
CA GLU A 319 -3.79 12.76 15.70
C GLU A 319 -2.73 12.74 16.81
N GLU A 320 -3.06 13.32 17.97
CA GLU A 320 -2.19 13.37 19.16
C GLU A 320 -1.91 11.99 19.78
N LEU A 321 -2.76 11.00 19.53
CA LEU A 321 -2.67 9.64 20.08
C LEU A 321 -2.17 8.64 19.04
N PHE A 322 -1.81 9.10 17.84
CA PHE A 322 -1.31 8.24 16.79
C PHE A 322 -0.02 7.50 17.20
N GLY A 323 0.02 6.19 16.96
CA GLY A 323 1.19 5.37 17.31
C GLY A 323 1.39 5.16 18.82
N THR A 324 0.34 5.30 19.62
CA THR A 324 0.38 5.09 21.09
C THR A 324 -0.53 3.94 21.53
N VAL A 325 -0.31 3.44 22.75
CA VAL A 325 -1.18 2.44 23.40
C VAL A 325 -2.60 2.97 23.53
N GLU A 326 -2.75 4.24 23.93
CA GLU A 326 -4.03 4.91 24.08
C GLU A 326 -4.76 5.04 22.74
N GLY A 327 -4.02 5.32 21.67
CA GLY A 327 -4.54 5.34 20.29
C GLY A 327 -5.06 3.98 19.85
N ASP A 328 -4.34 2.90 20.16
CA ASP A 328 -4.79 1.54 19.85
C ASP A 328 -6.08 1.19 20.59
N LEU A 329 -6.18 1.55 21.88
CA LEU A 329 -7.39 1.32 22.68
C LEU A 329 -8.59 2.12 22.15
N MET A 330 -8.35 3.35 21.67
CA MET A 330 -9.38 4.15 21.00
C MET A 330 -9.87 3.46 19.71
N GLY A 331 -8.95 2.96 18.89
CA GLY A 331 -9.27 2.22 17.68
C GLY A 331 -10.07 0.95 18.00
N LEU A 332 -9.64 0.18 19.00
CA LEU A 332 -10.32 -1.02 19.48
C LEU A 332 -11.76 -0.71 19.95
N PHE A 333 -11.96 0.41 20.66
CA PHE A 333 -13.30 0.85 21.08
C PHE A 333 -14.20 1.22 19.89
N LYS A 334 -13.64 1.81 18.82
CA LYS A 334 -14.40 2.05 17.58
C LYS A 334 -14.78 0.75 16.87
N ILE A 335 -13.88 -0.24 16.85
CA ILE A 335 -14.19 -1.59 16.36
C ILE A 335 -15.33 -2.22 17.18
N TRP A 336 -15.28 -2.10 18.51
CA TRP A 336 -16.36 -2.56 19.38
C TRP A 336 -17.72 -1.95 19.01
N LYS A 337 -17.78 -0.63 18.77
CA LYS A 337 -19.01 0.05 18.34
C LYS A 337 -19.54 -0.46 16.99
N LEU A 338 -18.64 -0.83 16.08
CA LEU A 338 -19.02 -1.42 14.78
C LEU A 338 -19.59 -2.83 14.93
N LEU A 339 -19.02 -3.62 15.84
CA LEU A 339 -19.50 -4.98 16.14
C LEU A 339 -20.86 -4.95 16.86
N PHE A 340 -21.06 -3.97 17.74
CA PHE A 340 -22.24 -3.82 18.60
C PHE A 340 -22.89 -2.45 18.38
N PRO A 341 -23.46 -2.20 17.19
CA PRO A 341 -24.21 -0.98 16.96
C PRO A 341 -25.38 -0.92 17.95
N PRO A 342 -25.72 0.26 18.50
CA PRO A 342 -26.91 0.38 19.32
C PRO A 342 -28.12 -0.10 18.52
N GLU A 343 -28.89 -1.03 19.11
CA GLU A 343 -30.13 -1.49 18.52
C GLU A 343 -30.96 -0.25 18.15
N ALA A 344 -31.36 -0.13 16.89
CA ALA A 344 -32.33 0.88 16.50
C ALA A 344 -33.59 0.60 17.33
N HIS A 345 -33.83 1.43 18.34
CA HIS A 345 -34.86 1.19 19.36
C HIS A 345 -36.17 0.72 18.74
N HIS A 346 -36.50 -0.56 18.94
CA HIS A 346 -37.82 -0.87 19.44
C HIS A 346 -37.76 -0.69 20.95
N GLU A 347 -38.40 0.36 21.45
CA GLU A 347 -38.65 0.53 22.88
C GLU A 347 -39.31 -0.75 23.44
N ASN A 348 -38.53 -1.58 24.12
CA ASN A 348 -38.92 -2.16 25.41
C ASN A 348 -37.81 -3.01 26.03
N SER A 349 -37.59 -2.73 27.32
CA SER A 349 -36.95 -3.55 28.35
C SER A 349 -35.44 -3.41 28.55
N MET A 350 -35.11 -2.70 29.62
CA MET A 350 -33.83 -2.66 30.34
C MET A 350 -33.33 -4.06 30.73
N ALA A 351 -32.03 -4.32 30.55
CA ALA A 351 -31.05 -4.68 31.59
C ALA A 351 -29.84 -5.41 30.99
N ASP A 352 -28.66 -5.10 31.55
CA ASP A 352 -27.39 -5.84 31.46
C ASP A 352 -26.55 -5.74 30.19
N ILE A 353 -25.63 -4.76 30.13
CA ILE A 353 -24.27 -4.98 29.61
C ILE A 353 -23.27 -4.13 30.44
N ALA A 354 -22.29 -4.78 31.05
CA ALA A 354 -21.20 -4.17 31.80
C ALA A 354 -20.06 -3.74 30.86
N GLU A 355 -19.50 -2.55 31.11
CA GLU A 355 -18.29 -2.03 30.45
C GLU A 355 -17.04 -2.85 30.81
N PRO A 356 -16.05 -2.97 29.90
CA PRO A 356 -14.78 -3.63 30.20
C PRO A 356 -13.93 -2.80 31.18
N SER A 357 -13.22 -3.51 32.05
CA SER A 357 -12.50 -2.95 33.21
C SER A 357 -11.17 -2.32 32.79
N HIS A 358 -10.88 -1.14 33.38
CA HIS A 358 -9.68 -0.31 33.22
C HIS A 358 -8.33 -1.00 33.47
#